data_AF-A0A2R3J4W3-F1
#
_entry.id   AF-A0A2R3J4W3-F1
#
_cell.length_a   1.000
_cell.length_b   1.000
_cell.length_c   1.000
_cell.angle_alpha   90.00
_cell.angle_beta   90.00
_cell.angle_gamma   90.00
#
_symmetry.space_group_name_H-M   'P 1'
#
loop_
_entity.id
_entity.type
_entity.pdbx_description
1 polymer ?
#
loop_
_entity_poly.entity_id
_entity_poly.type
_entity_poly.pdbx_seq_one_letter_code
_entity_poly.pdbx_strand_id
1 'polypeptide(L)'
;MFDLNTAGARQALRMQQPDEEMEVRVRYQGRIFDITFLPDEDGTQPTAPNDHPVTDEQAKGWLRGEWWYHHIMVHIRNHDGSEIDDVKATCDSYSRLPSFAEPYDIIVRLCDELLKEHPF
;
A
#
# COMPACT_ATOMS: atom_id res chain seq x y z
N MET A 1 2.64 -16.15 2.71
CA MET A 1 3.74 -15.17 2.83
C MET A 1 4.56 -15.21 1.56
N PHE A 2 4.57 -14.10 0.82
CA PHE A 2 5.24 -13.98 -0.47
C PHE A 2 6.57 -13.25 -0.31
N ASP A 3 7.53 -13.50 -1.20
CA ASP A 3 8.68 -12.58 -1.33
C ASP A 3 8.23 -11.37 -2.16
N LEU A 4 8.42 -10.16 -1.61
CA LEU A 4 7.94 -8.90 -2.18
C LEU A 4 8.45 -8.70 -3.62
N ASN A 5 9.62 -9.24 -3.97
CA ASN A 5 10.21 -9.07 -5.30
C ASN A 5 9.63 -10.01 -6.38
N THR A 6 8.66 -10.84 -6.03
CA THR A 6 8.02 -11.77 -6.97
C THR A 6 6.82 -11.12 -7.67
N ALA A 7 6.58 -11.52 -8.91
CA ALA A 7 5.38 -11.08 -9.65
C ALA A 7 4.07 -11.46 -8.91
N GLY A 8 4.06 -12.58 -8.19
CA GLY A 8 2.92 -12.99 -7.36
C GLY A 8 2.65 -12.05 -6.20
N ALA A 9 3.70 -11.51 -5.55
CA ALA A 9 3.52 -10.49 -4.51
C ALA A 9 2.93 -9.21 -5.10
N ARG A 10 3.42 -8.74 -6.26
CA ARG A 10 2.87 -7.54 -6.91
C ARG A 10 1.38 -7.66 -7.23
N GLN A 11 0.95 -8.84 -7.69
CA GLN A 11 -0.47 -9.10 -7.93
C GLN A 11 -1.30 -9.16 -6.65
N ALA A 12 -0.74 -9.67 -5.55
CA ALA A 12 -1.41 -9.72 -4.26
C ALA A 12 -1.54 -8.34 -3.59
N LEU A 13 -0.68 -7.38 -3.96
CA LEU A 13 -0.70 -6.01 -3.44
C LEU A 13 -1.68 -5.13 -4.22
N ARG A 14 -2.94 -5.57 -4.33
CA ARG A 14 -3.99 -4.76 -4.98
C ARG A 14 -5.34 -5.01 -4.34
N MET A 15 -5.90 -3.96 -3.74
CA MET A 15 -7.29 -3.94 -3.30
C MET A 15 -8.24 -4.09 -4.50
N GLN A 16 -9.31 -4.85 -4.33
CA GLN A 16 -10.29 -5.07 -5.39
C GLN A 16 -11.51 -4.16 -5.26
N GLN A 17 -11.81 -3.69 -4.05
CA GLN A 17 -12.98 -2.88 -3.74
C GLN A 17 -12.61 -1.67 -2.87
N PRO A 18 -13.31 -0.52 -3.02
CA PRO A 18 -12.97 0.71 -2.32
C PRO A 18 -13.20 0.67 -0.80
N ASP A 19 -14.09 -0.21 -0.34
CA ASP A 19 -14.49 -0.39 1.05
C ASP A 19 -13.82 -1.61 1.72
N GLU A 20 -12.92 -2.29 1.01
CA GLU A 20 -12.21 -3.45 1.50
C GLU A 20 -11.02 -3.03 2.38
N GLU A 21 -10.86 -3.66 3.54
CA GLU A 21 -9.58 -3.67 4.24
C GLU A 21 -8.84 -4.96 3.86
N MET A 22 -7.58 -4.83 3.46
CA MET A 22 -6.77 -5.96 3.03
C MET A 22 -5.40 -5.93 3.70
N GLU A 23 -5.00 -7.05 4.31
CA GLU A 23 -3.65 -7.22 4.85
C GLU A 23 -2.87 -8.30 4.06
N VAL A 24 -1.63 -7.99 3.70
CA VAL A 24 -0.73 -8.91 3.00
C VAL A 24 0.61 -8.99 3.74
N ARG A 25 0.95 -10.20 4.18
CA ARG A 25 2.26 -10.49 4.77
C ARG A 25 3.31 -10.88 3.72
N VAL A 26 4.40 -10.12 3.68
CA VAL A 26 5.52 -10.31 2.74
C VAL A 26 6.86 -10.49 3.44
N ARG A 27 7.83 -11.07 2.73
CA ARG A 27 9.25 -11.02 3.06
C ARG A 27 9.96 -10.06 2.12
N TYR A 28 10.83 -9.23 2.67
CA TYR A 28 11.66 -8.31 1.91
C TYR A 28 13.00 -8.09 2.63
N GLN A 29 14.11 -8.18 1.90
CA GLN A 29 15.48 -8.05 2.44
C GLN A 29 15.75 -8.82 3.75
N GLY A 30 15.18 -10.03 3.89
CA GLY A 30 15.35 -10.86 5.09
C GLY A 30 14.48 -10.48 6.29
N ARG A 31 13.57 -9.52 6.16
CA ARG A 31 12.56 -9.14 7.15
C ARG A 31 11.15 -9.57 6.74
N ILE A 32 10.24 -9.56 7.71
CA ILE A 32 8.81 -9.81 7.51
C ILE A 32 8.08 -8.47 7.69
N PHE A 33 7.18 -8.17 6.77
CA PHE A 33 6.34 -6.97 6.82
C PHE A 33 4.87 -7.35 6.64
N ASP A 34 4.00 -6.64 7.35
CA ASP A 34 2.58 -6.64 7.07
C ASP A 34 2.21 -5.35 6.36
N ILE A 35 1.55 -5.50 5.22
CA ILE A 35 1.10 -4.38 4.40
C ILE A 35 -0.41 -4.35 4.53
N THR A 36 -0.93 -3.32 5.19
CA THR A 36 -2.35 -3.10 5.36
C THR A 36 -2.79 -2.02 4.38
N PHE A 37 -3.82 -2.33 3.60
CA PHE A 37 -4.51 -1.37 2.77
C PHE A 37 -5.83 -1.01 3.45
N LEU A 38 -6.03 0.29 3.68
CA LEU A 38 -7.22 0.82 4.34
C LEU A 38 -8.01 1.67 3.35
N PRO A 39 -9.36 1.63 3.42
CA PRO A 39 -10.19 2.55 2.65
C PRO A 39 -9.91 4.01 3.03
N ASP A 40 -10.06 4.92 2.07
CA ASP A 40 -10.03 6.37 2.35
C ASP A 40 -11.35 6.78 3.02
N GLU A 41 -11.37 6.80 4.37
CA GLU A 41 -12.55 7.09 5.20
C GLU A 41 -13.09 8.52 5.02
N ASP A 42 -12.25 9.45 4.56
CA ASP A 42 -12.70 10.82 4.25
C ASP A 42 -13.64 10.86 3.03
N GLY A 43 -13.77 9.74 2.31
CA GLY A 43 -14.72 9.57 1.22
C GLY A 43 -14.49 10.55 0.07
N THR A 44 -13.26 11.09 -0.04
CA THR A 44 -12.93 12.07 -1.08
C THR A 44 -12.81 11.34 -2.41
N GLN A 45 -13.96 11.08 -3.02
CA GLN A 45 -14.00 10.55 -4.37
C GLN A 45 -13.32 11.54 -5.32
N PRO A 46 -12.55 11.04 -6.29
CA PRO A 46 -12.01 11.91 -7.32
C PRO A 46 -13.15 12.59 -8.07
N THR A 47 -12.95 13.85 -8.43
CA THR A 47 -13.92 14.61 -9.22
C THR A 47 -13.90 14.18 -10.68
N ALA A 48 -15.00 14.41 -11.39
CA ALA A 48 -15.09 14.03 -12.80
C ALA A 48 -13.96 14.72 -13.61
N PRO A 49 -13.30 14.00 -14.54
CA PRO A 49 -12.26 14.55 -15.42
C PRO A 49 -12.67 15.80 -16.22
N ASN A 50 -13.97 16.03 -16.36
CA ASN A 50 -14.52 17.17 -17.08
C ASN A 50 -14.47 18.48 -16.28
N ASP A 51 -14.31 18.40 -14.96
CA ASP A 51 -14.37 19.56 -14.08
C ASP A 51 -12.98 20.19 -13.84
N HIS A 52 -11.90 19.43 -14.06
CA HIS A 52 -10.51 19.87 -13.85
C HIS A 52 -9.53 19.11 -14.77
N PRO A 53 -8.35 19.68 -15.10
CA PRO A 53 -7.32 18.95 -15.84
C PRO A 53 -6.82 17.75 -15.03
N VAL A 54 -6.84 16.57 -15.65
CA VAL A 54 -6.36 15.29 -15.09
C VAL A 54 -5.34 14.66 -16.04
N THR A 55 -4.52 13.73 -15.54
CA THR A 55 -3.62 12.93 -16.38
C THR A 55 -4.39 11.90 -17.21
N ASP A 56 -3.79 11.41 -18.30
CA ASP A 56 -4.38 10.34 -19.12
C ASP A 56 -4.68 9.07 -18.31
N GLU A 57 -3.85 8.77 -17.30
CA GLU A 57 -4.01 7.62 -16.43
C GLU A 57 -5.21 7.78 -15.49
N GLN A 58 -5.38 8.98 -14.91
CA GLN A 58 -6.56 9.34 -14.11
C GLN A 58 -7.84 9.28 -14.94
N ALA A 59 -7.83 9.81 -16.16
CA ALA A 59 -8.99 9.74 -17.07
C ALA A 59 -9.37 8.28 -17.41
N LYS A 60 -8.37 7.41 -17.64
CA LYS A 60 -8.60 5.97 -17.88
C LYS A 60 -9.14 5.27 -16.63
N GLY A 61 -8.60 5.56 -15.45
CA GLY A 61 -9.08 5.04 -14.17
C GLY A 61 -10.53 5.42 -13.91
N TRP A 62 -10.90 6.68 -14.18
CA TRP A 62 -12.28 7.16 -14.10
C TRP A 62 -13.24 6.34 -14.97
N LEU A 63 -12.91 6.18 -16.26
CA LEU A 63 -13.76 5.49 -17.23
C LEU A 63 -13.98 4.02 -16.90
N ARG A 64 -13.07 3.39 -16.13
CA ARG A 64 -13.18 2.01 -15.67
C ARG A 64 -13.90 1.87 -14.33
N GLY A 65 -14.20 2.98 -13.64
CA GLY A 65 -14.67 2.95 -12.25
C GLY A 65 -13.58 2.53 -11.25
N GLU A 66 -12.32 2.55 -11.66
CA GLU A 66 -11.15 2.15 -10.86
C GLU A 66 -10.47 3.37 -10.23
N TRP A 67 -11.14 4.53 -10.12
CA TRP A 67 -10.57 5.72 -9.50
C TRP A 67 -11.24 5.99 -8.14
N TRP A 68 -10.58 5.50 -7.11
CA TRP A 68 -10.81 5.80 -5.70
C TRP A 68 -9.45 5.82 -4.99
N TYR A 69 -9.42 6.26 -3.74
CA TYR A 69 -8.19 6.35 -2.96
C TYR A 69 -8.20 5.31 -1.84
N HIS A 70 -7.00 4.91 -1.45
CA HIS A 70 -6.77 4.08 -0.27
C HIS A 70 -5.46 4.50 0.41
N HIS A 71 -5.33 4.11 1.67
CA HIS A 71 -4.13 4.31 2.46
C HIS A 71 -3.33 3.00 2.48
N ILE A 72 -2.01 3.12 2.60
CA ILE A 72 -1.11 1.98 2.78
C ILE A 72 -0.43 2.18 4.13
N MET A 73 -0.43 1.16 4.97
CA MET A 73 0.39 1.07 6.17
C MET A 73 1.30 -0.14 6.05
N VAL A 74 2.54 0.01 6.48
CA VAL A 74 3.53 -1.07 6.49
C VAL A 74 4.04 -1.21 7.92
N HIS A 75 3.94 -2.41 8.48
CA HIS A 75 4.49 -2.75 9.78
C HIS A 75 5.64 -3.73 9.62
N ILE A 76 6.80 -3.43 10.22
CA ILE A 76 7.90 -4.40 10.32
C ILE A 76 7.68 -5.36 11.49
N ARG A 77 7.99 -6.64 11.28
CA ARG A 77 7.89 -7.70 12.30
C ARG A 77 9.25 -8.27 12.68
N ASN A 78 9.29 -8.96 13.82
CA ASN A 78 10.43 -9.79 14.21
C ASN A 78 10.68 -10.90 13.18
N HIS A 79 11.88 -11.48 13.20
CA HIS A 79 12.28 -12.57 12.30
C HIS A 79 11.39 -13.82 12.39
N ASP A 80 10.84 -14.08 13.57
CA ASP A 80 9.91 -15.18 13.84
C ASP A 80 8.46 -14.85 13.43
N GLY A 81 8.20 -13.64 12.95
CA GLY A 81 6.89 -13.13 12.56
C GLY A 81 6.05 -12.59 13.71
N SER A 82 6.61 -12.52 14.93
CA SER A 82 5.95 -11.83 16.06
C SER A 82 5.96 -10.31 15.87
N GLU A 83 5.02 -9.67 16.54
CA GLU A 83 4.93 -8.20 16.56
C GLU A 83 6.06 -7.61 17.40
N ILE A 84 6.42 -6.38 17.07
CA ILE A 84 7.35 -5.58 17.86
C ILE A 84 6.51 -4.65 18.74
N ASP A 85 6.83 -4.58 20.04
CA ASP A 85 5.98 -3.93 21.04
C ASP A 85 5.72 -2.43 20.77
N ASP A 86 6.63 -1.74 20.09
CA ASP A 86 6.47 -0.34 19.69
C ASP A 86 5.98 -0.22 18.24
N VAL A 87 4.66 -0.25 18.08
CA VAL A 87 3.97 -0.14 16.79
C VAL A 87 4.28 1.19 16.09
N LYS A 88 4.42 2.30 16.83
CA LYS A 88 4.67 3.62 16.22
C LYS A 88 6.07 3.71 15.64
N ALA A 89 7.04 3.07 16.27
CA ALA A 89 8.39 3.01 15.74
C ALA A 89 8.48 2.09 14.52
N THR A 90 7.58 1.12 14.37
CA THR A 90 7.68 0.05 13.36
C THR A 90 6.68 0.19 12.21
N CYS A 91 5.97 1.31 12.15
CA CYS A 91 4.96 1.61 11.15
C CYS A 91 5.37 2.79 10.29
N ASP A 92 5.28 2.63 8.97
CA ASP A 92 5.33 3.74 8.03
C ASP A 92 4.11 3.67 7.10
N SER A 93 3.64 4.81 6.62
CA SER A 93 2.37 4.89 5.90
C SER A 93 2.38 5.87 4.75
N TYR A 94 1.52 5.58 3.78
CA TYR A 94 1.22 6.45 2.66
C TYR A 94 -0.27 6.71 2.57
N SER A 95 -0.67 7.95 2.85
CA SER A 95 -2.06 8.29 3.13
C SER A 95 -2.94 8.47 1.91
N ARG A 96 -2.45 8.36 0.66
CA ARG A 96 -3.35 8.55 -0.49
C ARG A 96 -2.82 8.01 -1.82
N LEU A 97 -3.14 6.77 -2.14
CA LEU A 97 -2.84 6.16 -3.44
C LEU A 97 -4.12 5.95 -4.27
N PRO A 98 -4.15 6.35 -5.55
CA PRO A 98 -5.22 5.94 -6.46
C PRO A 98 -5.20 4.43 -6.69
N SER A 99 -6.37 3.79 -6.69
CA SER A 99 -6.53 2.33 -6.87
C SER A 99 -6.03 1.72 -8.17
N PHE A 100 -5.83 2.54 -9.21
CA PHE A 100 -5.24 2.10 -10.47
C PHE A 100 -3.71 2.17 -10.48
N ALA A 101 -3.10 2.87 -9.53
CA ALA A 101 -1.64 2.99 -9.44
C ALA A 101 -1.04 1.70 -8.86
N GLU A 102 0.15 1.32 -9.33
CA GLU A 102 0.86 0.18 -8.79
C GLU A 102 1.51 0.55 -7.43
N PRO A 103 1.14 -0.10 -6.32
CA PRO A 103 1.63 0.30 -4.99
C PRO A 103 3.04 -0.20 -4.68
N TYR A 104 3.61 -1.04 -5.55
CA TYR A 104 4.87 -1.73 -5.31
C TYR A 104 6.01 -0.79 -4.92
N ASP A 105 6.26 0.27 -5.70
CA ASP A 105 7.37 1.18 -5.45
C ASP A 105 7.20 1.96 -4.13
N ILE A 106 5.96 2.28 -3.76
CA ILE A 106 5.63 2.93 -2.49
C ILE A 106 5.90 1.97 -1.33
N ILE A 107 5.43 0.73 -1.43
CA ILE A 107 5.63 -0.30 -0.40
C ILE A 107 7.13 -0.57 -0.21
N VAL A 108 7.90 -0.70 -1.30
CA VAL A 108 9.36 -0.86 -1.23
C VAL A 108 10.00 0.32 -0.49
N ARG A 109 9.60 1.56 -0.82
CA ARG A 109 10.11 2.75 -0.13
C ARG A 109 9.81 2.72 1.38
N LEU A 110 8.57 2.42 1.77
CA LEU A 110 8.16 2.33 3.17
C LEU A 110 8.92 1.21 3.91
N CYS A 111 9.12 0.06 3.26
CA CYS A 111 9.95 -1.01 3.80
C CYS A 111 11.41 -0.58 3.99
N ASP A 112 12.01 0.12 3.02
CA ASP A 112 13.37 0.63 3.10
C ASP A 112 13.52 1.71 4.19
N GLU A 113 12.50 2.53 4.43
CA GLU A 113 12.45 3.50 5.53
C GLU A 113 12.47 2.79 6.89
N LEU A 114 11.59 1.81 7.09
CA LEU A 114 11.57 0.99 8.31
C LEU A 114 12.86 0.19 8.54
N LEU A 115 13.52 -0.28 7.48
CA LEU A 115 14.81 -0.98 7.59
C LEU A 115 15.95 -0.07 8.05
N LYS A 116 15.91 1.23 7.72
CA LYS A 116 16.91 2.20 8.21
C LYS A 116 16.71 2.50 9.69
N GLU A 117 15.46 2.52 10.14
CA GLU A 117 15.11 2.78 11.54
C GLU A 117 15.31 1.52 12.42
N HIS A 118 15.12 0.33 11.84
CA HIS A 118 15.24 -0.98 12.51
C HIS A 118 16.23 -1.92 11.82
N PRO A 119 17.53 -1.58 11.82
CA PRO A 119 18.57 -2.41 11.23
C PRO A 119 18.74 -3.75 11.95
N PHE A 120 19.49 -4.67 11.33
CA PHE A 120 19.79 -6.01 11.86
C PHE A 120 20.73 -6.00 13.06
#